data_AF-A0A3D5VCG7-F1
#
_entry.id   AF-A0A3D5VCG7-F1
#
_cell.length_a   1.000
_cell.length_b   1.000
_cell.length_c   1.000
_cell.angle_alpha   90.00
_cell.angle_beta   90.00
_cell.angle_gamma   90.00
#
_symmetry.space_group_name_H-M   'P 1'
#
loop_
_entity.id
_entity.type
_entity.pdbx_description
1 polymer ?
#
loop_
_entity_poly.entity_id
_entity_poly.type
_entity_poly.pdbx_seq_one_letter_code
_entity_poly.pdbx_strand_id
1 'polypeptide(L)'
;MILERLHSCKIYRKKHDIRLTFHLDQFVVLSLTRAEVVKNSLLELKYQTELADLVGADVINVHGSAYGNKKQVTVEVKQKLRISCAKTEK
;
A
#
# COMPACT_ATOMS: atom_id res chain seq x y z
N MET A 1 -9.79 -18.03 -13.34
CA MET A 1 -8.63 -18.73 -12.73
C MET A 1 -7.94 -17.93 -11.60
N ILE A 2 -7.38 -16.72 -11.80
CA ILE A 2 -6.70 -16.00 -10.70
C ILE A 2 -7.66 -15.25 -9.76
N LEU A 3 -8.63 -14.50 -10.30
CA LEU A 3 -9.59 -13.74 -9.48
C LEU A 3 -10.43 -14.66 -8.58
N GLU A 4 -10.84 -15.81 -9.10
CA GLU A 4 -11.56 -16.83 -8.33
C GLU A 4 -10.72 -17.39 -7.18
N ARG A 5 -9.40 -17.55 -7.38
CA ARG A 5 -8.48 -17.98 -6.31
C ARG A 5 -8.34 -16.90 -5.24
N LEU A 6 -8.19 -15.64 -5.63
CA LEU A 6 -8.14 -14.52 -4.68
C LEU A 6 -9.44 -14.44 -3.85
N HIS A 7 -10.60 -14.62 -4.51
CA HIS A 7 -11.88 -14.70 -3.84
C HIS A 7 -11.97 -15.92 -2.89
N SER A 8 -11.45 -17.07 -3.30
CA SER A 8 -11.40 -18.27 -2.44
C SER A 8 -10.53 -18.03 -1.21
N CYS A 9 -9.41 -17.31 -1.33
CA CYS A 9 -8.61 -16.88 -0.17
C CYS A 9 -9.43 -16.01 0.79
N LYS A 10 -10.23 -15.08 0.27
CA LYS A 10 -11.13 -14.22 1.07
C LYS A 10 -12.17 -15.03 1.85
N ILE A 11 -12.78 -16.01 1.21
CA ILE A 11 -13.74 -16.91 1.89
C ILE A 11 -13.02 -17.73 2.97
N TYR A 12 -11.88 -18.32 2.63
CA TYR A 12 -11.12 -19.17 3.54
C TYR A 12 -10.69 -18.41 4.79
N ARG A 13 -10.12 -17.22 4.61
CA ARG A 13 -9.66 -16.40 5.74
C ARG A 13 -10.80 -16.01 6.68
N LYS A 14 -12.01 -15.76 6.15
CA LYS A 14 -13.19 -15.42 6.96
C LYS A 14 -13.69 -16.64 7.74
N LYS A 15 -13.72 -17.81 7.10
CA LYS A 15 -14.15 -19.07 7.73
C LYS A 15 -13.25 -19.49 8.88
N HIS A 16 -11.96 -19.19 8.77
CA HIS A 16 -10.93 -19.64 9.71
C HIS A 16 -10.38 -18.53 10.61
N ASP A 17 -10.99 -17.34 10.60
CA ASP A 17 -10.54 -16.18 11.38
C ASP A 17 -9.04 -15.85 11.20
N ILE A 18 -8.58 -15.89 9.94
CA ILE A 18 -7.20 -15.60 9.56
C ILE A 18 -7.09 -14.13 9.16
N ARG A 19 -6.17 -13.41 9.81
CA ARG A 19 -5.82 -12.05 9.42
C ARG A 19 -4.77 -12.04 8.32
N LEU A 20 -5.02 -11.30 7.26
CA LEU A 20 -4.10 -11.16 6.12
C LEU A 20 -3.56 -9.74 6.06
N THR A 21 -2.27 -9.62 5.75
CA THR A 21 -1.58 -8.33 5.60
C THR A 21 -0.67 -8.37 4.38
N PHE A 22 -0.46 -7.22 3.75
CA PHE A 22 0.61 -7.05 2.77
C PHE A 22 1.80 -6.31 3.39
N HIS A 23 2.99 -6.60 2.89
CA HIS A 23 4.21 -5.92 3.24
C HIS A 23 4.89 -5.52 1.95
N LEU A 24 5.04 -4.21 1.74
CA LEU A 24 5.68 -3.71 0.52
C LEU A 24 7.18 -3.99 0.55
N ASP A 25 7.77 -4.17 -0.62
CA ASP A 25 9.21 -4.32 -0.72
C ASP A 25 9.96 -3.03 -0.38
N GLN A 26 11.29 -3.14 -0.26
CA GLN A 26 12.19 -2.04 0.11
C GLN A 26 12.33 -0.93 -0.94
N PHE A 27 11.84 -1.14 -2.17
CA PHE A 27 11.88 -0.17 -3.27
C PHE A 27 10.64 0.74 -3.31
N VAL A 28 9.59 0.41 -2.55
CA VAL A 28 8.45 1.32 -2.33
C VAL A 28 8.83 2.39 -1.30
N VAL A 29 9.40 3.50 -1.79
CA VAL A 29 9.98 4.55 -0.94
C VAL A 29 9.27 5.89 -1.13
N LEU A 30 8.26 6.14 -0.30
CA LEU A 30 7.50 7.41 -0.30
C LEU A 30 8.28 8.60 0.31
N SER A 31 9.37 8.29 1.03
CA SER A 31 10.20 9.26 1.77
C SER A 31 11.18 10.04 0.88
N LEU A 32 11.38 9.65 -0.38
CA LEU A 32 12.27 10.35 -1.30
C LEU A 32 11.61 11.57 -1.97
N THR A 33 12.43 12.48 -2.46
CA THR A 33 12.01 13.67 -3.23
C THR A 33 11.98 13.44 -4.74
N ARG A 34 12.65 12.38 -5.24
CA ARG A 34 12.68 12.05 -6.68
C ARG A 34 11.29 11.66 -7.17
N ALA A 35 10.67 12.52 -7.97
CA ALA A 35 9.27 12.44 -8.37
C ALA A 35 8.89 11.10 -9.03
N GLU A 36 9.75 10.55 -9.89
CA GLU A 36 9.51 9.27 -10.57
C GLU A 36 9.38 8.10 -9.58
N VAL A 37 10.26 8.02 -8.57
CA VAL A 37 10.21 6.94 -7.56
C VAL A 37 8.96 7.07 -6.72
N VAL A 38 8.61 8.29 -6.32
CA VAL A 38 7.38 8.53 -5.56
C VAL A 38 6.16 8.11 -6.38
N LYS A 39 6.11 8.46 -7.66
CA LYS A 39 5.02 8.05 -8.56
C LYS A 39 4.91 6.52 -8.67
N ASN A 40 6.01 5.83 -8.92
CA ASN A 40 6.01 4.37 -9.04
C ASN A 40 5.67 3.69 -7.71
N SER A 41 6.15 4.23 -6.58
CA SER A 41 5.80 3.75 -5.25
C SER A 41 4.30 3.90 -4.95
N LEU A 42 3.67 4.99 -5.40
CA LEU A 42 2.21 5.18 -5.27
C LEU A 42 1.42 4.23 -6.16
N LEU A 43 1.91 3.93 -7.38
CA LEU A 43 1.28 2.94 -8.26
C LEU A 43 1.34 1.53 -7.66
N GLU A 44 2.48 1.13 -7.10
CA GLU A 44 2.61 -0.15 -6.41
C GLU A 44 1.70 -0.22 -5.18
N LEU A 45 1.65 0.84 -4.37
CA LEU A 45 0.73 0.91 -3.23
C LEU A 45 -0.74 0.77 -3.67
N LYS A 46 -1.12 1.39 -4.79
CA LYS A 46 -2.47 1.25 -5.36
C LYS A 46 -2.76 -0.20 -5.74
N TYR A 47 -1.86 -0.83 -6.49
CA TYR A 47 -2.00 -2.24 -6.89
C TYR A 47 -2.16 -3.18 -5.68
N GLN A 48 -1.34 -2.97 -4.64
CA GLN A 48 -1.38 -3.78 -3.43
C GLN A 48 -2.67 -3.55 -2.63
N THR A 49 -3.25 -2.36 -2.70
CA THR A 49 -4.59 -2.05 -2.14
C THR A 49 -5.68 -2.81 -2.89
N GLU A 50 -5.64 -2.81 -4.22
CA GLU A 50 -6.60 -3.58 -5.04
C GLU A 50 -6.52 -5.09 -4.74
N LEU A 51 -5.30 -5.64 -4.60
CA LEU A 51 -5.12 -7.02 -4.16
C LEU A 51 -5.63 -7.27 -2.74
N ALA A 52 -5.37 -6.34 -1.82
CA ALA A 52 -5.86 -6.41 -0.44
C ALA A 52 -7.39 -6.49 -0.40
N ASP A 53 -8.10 -5.70 -1.19
CA ASP A 53 -9.55 -5.74 -1.27
C ASP A 53 -10.06 -7.09 -1.80
N LEU A 54 -9.38 -7.65 -2.81
CA LEU A 54 -9.74 -8.93 -3.43
C LEU A 54 -9.59 -10.12 -2.46
N VAL A 55 -8.53 -10.16 -1.67
CA VAL A 55 -8.29 -11.24 -0.67
C VAL A 55 -8.88 -10.91 0.71
N GLY A 56 -9.32 -9.67 0.92
CA GLY A 56 -9.82 -9.15 2.18
C GLY A 56 -8.75 -8.92 3.25
N ALA A 57 -7.53 -8.55 2.87
CA ALA A 57 -6.52 -8.07 3.80
C ALA A 57 -6.87 -6.66 4.29
N ASP A 58 -6.57 -6.36 5.55
CA ASP A 58 -6.98 -5.11 6.21
C ASP A 58 -5.80 -4.15 6.48
N VAL A 59 -4.56 -4.62 6.33
CA VAL A 59 -3.35 -3.83 6.55
C VAL A 59 -2.32 -4.00 5.45
N ILE A 60 -1.73 -2.88 5.06
CA ILE A 60 -0.54 -2.80 4.20
C ILE A 60 0.57 -2.12 5.00
N ASN A 61 1.64 -2.86 5.25
CA ASN A 61 2.83 -2.36 5.93
C ASN A 61 3.75 -1.64 4.95
N VAL A 62 4.07 -0.39 5.28
CA VAL A 62 4.95 0.47 4.48
C VAL A 62 6.18 0.87 5.28
N HIS A 63 7.33 0.93 4.60
CA HIS A 63 8.57 1.41 5.19
C HIS A 63 8.87 2.85 4.80
N GLY A 64 9.70 3.51 5.60
CA GLY A 64 10.18 4.85 5.32
C GLY A 64 11.60 5.05 5.83
N SER A 65 12.40 5.79 5.06
CA SER A 65 13.72 6.23 5.49
C SER A 65 13.64 7.69 5.95
N ALA A 66 14.38 8.04 6.99
CA ALA A 66 14.49 9.40 7.48
C ALA A 66 15.68 10.10 6.82
N TYR A 67 15.54 10.51 5.56
CA TYR A 67 16.59 11.26 4.88
C TYR A 67 16.68 12.68 5.46
N GLY A 68 17.77 12.97 6.18
CA GLY A 68 18.05 14.28 6.79
C GLY A 68 17.15 14.61 8.00
N ASN A 69 15.88 14.95 7.75
CA ASN A 69 14.95 15.40 8.79
C ASN A 69 13.72 14.48 8.89
N LYS A 70 13.73 13.59 9.88
CA LYS A 70 12.65 12.61 10.13
C LYS A 70 11.26 13.25 10.28
N LYS A 71 11.17 14.41 10.94
CA LYS A 71 9.88 15.09 11.18
C LYS A 71 9.30 15.60 9.87
N GLN A 72 10.12 16.27 9.07
CA GLN A 72 9.72 16.78 7.76
C GLN A 72 9.29 15.64 6.82
N VAL A 73 10.11 14.59 6.70
CA VAL A 73 9.80 13.43 5.85
C VAL A 73 8.47 12.79 6.25
N THR A 74 8.18 12.67 7.55
CA THR A 74 6.91 12.10 8.02
C THR A 74 5.72 12.94 7.58
N VAL A 75 5.83 14.27 7.59
CA VAL A 75 4.78 15.18 7.12
C VAL A 75 4.59 15.04 5.60
N GLU A 76 5.67 15.00 4.83
CA GLU A 76 5.63 14.86 3.37
C GLU A 76 5.00 13.53 2.94
N VAL A 77 5.37 12.42 3.59
CA VAL A 77 4.77 11.10 3.33
C VAL A 77 3.27 11.13 3.58
N LYS A 78 2.82 11.71 4.71
CA LYS A 78 1.38 11.88 5.00
C LYS A 78 0.65 12.69 3.93
N GLN A 79 1.27 13.77 3.44
CA GLN A 79 0.66 14.61 2.40
C GLN A 79 0.55 13.86 1.06
N LYS A 80 1.60 13.14 0.65
CA LYS A 80 1.61 12.32 -0.58
C LYS A 80 0.49 11.26 -0.54
N LEU A 81 0.33 10.56 0.58
CA LEU A 81 -0.73 9.56 0.77
C LEU A 81 -2.13 10.18 0.67
N ARG A 82 -2.37 11.32 1.32
CA ARG A 82 -3.65 12.02 1.26
C ARG A 82 -4.05 12.41 -0.16
N ILE A 83 -3.10 12.97 -0.91
CA ILE A 83 -3.33 13.37 -2.31
C ILE A 83 -3.62 12.16 -3.19
N SER A 84 -2.92 11.04 -2.96
CA SER A 84 -3.15 9.81 -3.72
C SER A 84 -4.55 9.25 -3.48
N CYS A 85 -4.99 9.13 -2.22
CA CYS A 85 -6.31 8.61 -1.89
C CYS A 85 -7.43 9.47 -2.49
N ALA A 86 -7.33 10.81 -2.40
CA ALA A 86 -8.33 11.75 -2.92
C ALA A 86 -8.48 11.75 -4.46
N LYS A 87 -7.50 11.24 -5.21
CA LYS A 87 -7.56 11.15 -6.68
C LYS A 87 -8.22 9.87 -7.19
N THR A 88 -8.61 8.96 -6.30
CA THR A 88 -9.10 7.62 -6.65
C THR A 88 -10.63 7.57 -6.85
N GLU A 89 -11.33 8.70 -6.73
CA GLU A 89 -12.81 8.80 -6.85
C GLU A 89 -13.29 9.30 -8.23
N LYS A 90 -12.58 9.00 -9.32
CA LYS A 90 -13.05 9.30 -10.68
C LYS A 90 -13.03 8.08 -11.59
#